data_AF-A0A1S3KEA8-F1
#
_entry.id   AF-A0A1S3KEA8-F1
#
_cell.length_a   1.000
_cell.length_b   1.000
_cell.length_c   1.000
_cell.angle_alpha   90.00
_cell.angle_beta   90.00
_cell.angle_gamma   90.00
#
_symmetry.space_group_name_H-M   'P 1'
#
loop_
_entity.id
_entity.type
_entity.pdbx_description
1 polymer ?
#
loop_
_entity_poly.entity_id
_entity_poly.type
_entity_poly.pdbx_seq_one_letter_code
_entity_poly.pdbx_strand_id
1 'polypeptide(L)'
;MASGGENLIDEFEAAFQTCFSSILNQDHFNGVDSDETKTGVELSIQKFLDVAKQNEAWFIQKRMLLSVHKPEQIIMEETQDLKKELIRKEQLIQKHYEKLLQWQSMLRDGISGAQTSMPAGQQQQQQPHQPSTPAASQTPGGQQSQGQMYPHGPLAYLEQTMSNIR
;
A
#
# COMPACT_ATOMS: atom_id res chain seq x y z
N MET A 1 31.08 -11.50 -27.22
CA MET A 1 31.52 -10.10 -27.04
C MET A 1 30.54 -9.39 -26.12
N ALA A 2 30.92 -9.10 -24.87
CA ALA A 2 30.20 -8.17 -23.98
C ALA A 2 31.00 -8.00 -22.67
N SER A 3 32.14 -7.32 -22.73
CA SER A 3 32.96 -6.96 -21.57
C SER A 3 33.01 -5.45 -21.33
N GLY A 4 32.01 -4.70 -21.85
CA GLY A 4 31.97 -3.24 -21.78
C GLY A 4 30.96 -2.67 -20.77
N GLY A 5 30.27 -3.53 -20.00
CA GLY A 5 29.20 -3.09 -19.09
C GLY A 5 29.66 -2.60 -17.72
N GLU A 6 30.78 -3.14 -17.21
CA GLU A 6 31.27 -2.78 -15.87
C GLU A 6 31.86 -1.36 -15.79
N ASN A 7 32.18 -0.75 -16.94
CA ASN A 7 32.80 0.58 -17.03
C ASN A 7 31.79 1.69 -17.39
N LEU A 8 30.53 1.36 -17.72
CA LEU A 8 29.55 2.36 -18.16
C LEU A 8 29.05 3.26 -17.02
N ILE A 9 28.93 2.72 -15.82
CA ILE A 9 28.51 3.50 -14.64
C ILE A 9 29.65 4.44 -14.22
N ASP A 10 30.88 3.96 -14.22
CA ASP A 10 32.06 4.75 -13.91
C ASP A 10 32.25 5.88 -14.94
N GLU A 11 32.05 5.58 -16.23
CA GLU A 11 32.09 6.58 -17.30
C GLU A 11 30.95 7.60 -17.18
N PHE A 12 29.75 7.15 -16.80
CA PHE A 12 28.61 8.03 -16.53
C PHE A 12 28.89 8.97 -15.37
N GLU A 13 29.44 8.45 -14.26
CA GLU A 13 29.83 9.24 -13.09
C GLU A 13 30.91 10.25 -13.46
N ALA A 14 31.96 9.83 -14.17
CA ALA A 14 33.03 10.73 -14.62
C ALA A 14 32.51 11.83 -15.55
N ALA A 15 31.61 11.51 -16.49
CA ALA A 15 30.99 12.48 -17.38
C ALA A 15 30.09 13.47 -16.63
N PHE A 16 29.34 12.99 -15.63
CA PHE A 16 28.54 13.83 -14.75
C PHE A 16 29.42 14.80 -13.95
N GLN A 17 30.46 14.30 -13.29
CA GLN A 17 31.37 15.14 -12.49
C GLN A 17 32.06 16.20 -13.34
N THR A 18 32.48 15.83 -14.56
CA THR A 18 33.09 16.77 -15.53
C THR A 18 32.10 17.86 -15.92
N CYS A 19 30.90 17.47 -16.36
CA CYS A 19 29.84 18.40 -16.76
C CYS A 19 29.45 19.35 -15.61
N PHE A 20 29.26 18.80 -14.41
CA PHE A 20 28.89 19.56 -13.23
C PHE A 20 29.98 20.56 -12.82
N SER A 21 31.24 20.14 -12.83
CA SER A 21 32.38 21.02 -12.50
C SER A 21 32.53 22.15 -13.52
N SER A 22 32.36 21.85 -14.82
CA SER A 22 32.41 22.86 -15.89
C SER A 22 31.34 23.95 -15.72
N ILE A 23 30.16 23.61 -15.20
CA ILE A 23 29.07 24.57 -14.96
C ILE A 23 29.32 25.42 -13.69
N LEU A 24 29.94 24.85 -12.66
CA LEU A 24 30.09 25.52 -11.35
C LEU A 24 31.34 26.38 -11.20
N ASN A 25 32.36 26.17 -12.02
CA ASN A 25 33.60 26.95 -11.93
C ASN A 25 33.33 28.42 -12.29
N GLN A 26 33.61 29.32 -11.34
CA GLN A 26 33.32 30.76 -11.45
C GLN A 26 34.33 31.55 -12.28
N ASP A 27 35.50 30.96 -12.59
CA ASP A 27 36.60 31.63 -13.33
C ASP A 27 36.28 31.89 -14.82
N HIS A 28 35.21 31.27 -15.31
CA HIS A 28 34.70 31.32 -16.67
C HIS A 28 34.17 32.68 -17.15
N PHE A 29 34.05 33.67 -16.25
CA PHE A 29 33.42 34.97 -16.53
C PHE A 29 34.40 36.13 -16.84
N ASN A 30 35.72 35.87 -16.84
CA ASN A 30 36.75 36.90 -17.06
C ASN A 30 37.04 37.16 -18.56
N GLY A 31 36.01 37.53 -19.32
CA GLY A 31 36.03 38.40 -20.50
C GLY A 31 36.83 38.05 -21.78
N VAL A 32 37.93 37.29 -21.73
CA VAL A 32 38.82 37.06 -22.88
C VAL A 32 38.62 35.67 -23.52
N ASP A 33 38.31 34.64 -22.74
CA ASP A 33 38.08 33.25 -23.20
C ASP A 33 36.63 32.77 -23.03
N SER A 34 35.67 33.70 -23.02
CA SER A 34 34.25 33.37 -22.76
C SER A 34 33.66 32.38 -23.78
N ASP A 35 34.11 32.42 -25.04
CA ASP A 35 33.58 31.57 -26.12
C ASP A 35 34.19 30.16 -26.08
N GLU A 36 35.50 30.04 -25.81
CA GLU A 36 36.17 28.75 -25.59
C GLU A 36 35.62 28.05 -24.36
N THR A 37 35.45 28.81 -23.28
CA THR A 37 34.80 28.37 -22.05
C THR A 37 33.40 27.83 -22.30
N LYS A 38 32.56 28.61 -23.00
CA LYS A 38 31.19 28.22 -23.35
C LYS A 38 31.18 26.94 -24.19
N THR A 39 32.07 26.85 -25.17
CA THR A 39 32.23 25.65 -26.01
C THR A 39 32.63 24.42 -25.18
N GLY A 40 33.53 24.59 -24.21
CA GLY A 40 33.94 23.52 -23.28
C GLY A 40 32.79 23.02 -22.41
N VAL A 41 31.96 23.93 -21.89
CA VAL A 41 30.75 23.58 -21.13
C VAL A 41 29.77 22.81 -22.01
N GLU A 42 29.47 23.30 -23.22
CA GLU A 42 28.56 22.65 -24.16
C GLU A 42 29.03 21.22 -24.53
N LEU A 43 30.34 21.04 -24.76
CA LEU A 43 30.92 19.73 -25.03
C LEU A 43 30.78 18.77 -23.85
N SER A 44 31.00 19.26 -22.62
CA SER A 44 30.86 18.45 -21.40
C SER A 44 29.41 17.98 -21.18
N ILE A 45 28.43 18.85 -21.47
CA ILE A 45 27.01 18.53 -21.43
C ILE A 45 26.68 17.47 -22.48
N GLN A 46 27.13 17.66 -23.71
CA GLN A 46 26.88 16.73 -24.80
C GLN A 46 27.43 15.34 -24.48
N LYS A 47 28.68 15.27 -24.00
CA LYS A 47 29.30 14.00 -23.57
C LYS A 47 28.50 13.32 -22.46
N PHE A 48 28.08 14.07 -21.45
CA PHE A 48 27.25 13.52 -20.37
C PHE A 48 25.93 12.94 -20.90
N LEU A 49 25.24 13.66 -21.79
CA LEU A 49 24.00 13.18 -22.40
C LEU A 49 24.19 11.91 -23.24
N ASP A 50 25.29 11.80 -23.97
CA ASP A 50 25.57 10.64 -24.80
C ASP A 50 25.88 9.41 -23.95
N VAL A 51 26.65 9.55 -22.86
CA VAL A 51 26.90 8.46 -21.92
C VAL A 51 25.62 8.09 -21.16
N ALA A 52 24.78 9.08 -20.79
CA ALA A 52 23.48 8.83 -20.15
C ALA A 52 22.57 7.95 -21.03
N LYS A 53 22.47 8.26 -22.32
CA LYS A 53 21.70 7.46 -23.29
C LYS A 53 22.27 6.06 -23.45
N GLN A 54 23.59 5.92 -23.50
CA GLN A 54 24.23 4.60 -23.57
C GLN A 54 23.96 3.78 -22.31
N ASN A 55 24.02 4.39 -21.13
CA ASN A 55 23.73 3.76 -19.87
C ASN A 55 22.27 3.27 -19.80
N GLU A 56 21.32 4.13 -20.19
CA GLU A 56 19.91 3.76 -20.30
C GLU A 56 19.69 2.58 -21.26
N ALA A 57 20.24 2.66 -22.47
CA ALA A 57 20.13 1.60 -23.46
C ALA A 57 20.69 0.26 -22.96
N TRP A 58 21.82 0.29 -22.25
CA TRP A 58 22.43 -0.89 -21.65
C TRP A 58 21.52 -1.51 -20.59
N PHE A 59 20.96 -0.71 -19.68
CA PHE A 59 20.04 -1.21 -18.65
C PHE A 59 18.76 -1.79 -19.25
N ILE A 60 18.20 -1.15 -20.28
CA ILE A 60 17.04 -1.67 -21.02
C ILE A 60 17.37 -3.03 -21.65
N GLN A 61 18.52 -3.15 -22.31
CA GLN A 61 18.97 -4.40 -22.92
C GLN A 61 19.17 -5.50 -21.87
N LYS A 62 19.79 -5.18 -20.73
CA LYS A 62 19.98 -6.14 -19.63
C LYS A 62 18.65 -6.59 -19.04
N ARG A 63 17.70 -5.67 -18.83
CA ARG A 63 16.35 -5.99 -18.36
C ARG A 63 15.59 -6.90 -19.33
N MET A 64 15.67 -6.60 -20.64
CA MET A 64 15.09 -7.45 -21.67
C MET A 64 15.70 -8.86 -21.63
N LEU A 65 17.03 -8.95 -21.54
CA LEU A 65 17.72 -10.24 -21.48
C LEU A 65 17.30 -11.04 -20.24
N LEU A 66 17.17 -10.40 -19.08
CA LEU A 66 16.69 -11.05 -17.86
C LEU A 66 15.24 -11.53 -18.00
N SER A 67 14.36 -10.75 -18.61
CA SER A 67 12.97 -11.14 -18.87
C SER A 67 12.88 -12.37 -19.76
N VAL A 68 13.70 -12.44 -20.81
CA VAL A 68 13.70 -13.57 -21.76
C VAL A 68 14.37 -14.82 -21.17
N HIS A 69 15.55 -14.66 -20.55
CA HIS A 69 16.37 -15.80 -20.15
C HIS A 69 16.17 -16.26 -18.71
N LYS A 70 15.61 -15.40 -17.84
CA LYS A 70 15.44 -15.69 -16.41
C LYS A 70 14.07 -15.27 -15.86
N PRO A 71 12.95 -15.55 -16.54
CA PRO A 71 11.62 -15.16 -16.06
C PRO A 71 11.30 -15.77 -14.69
N GLU A 72 11.74 -16.99 -14.42
CA GLU A 72 11.53 -17.66 -13.13
C GLU A 72 12.22 -16.93 -11.97
N GLN A 73 13.41 -16.36 -12.20
CA GLN A 73 14.13 -15.61 -11.18
C GLN A 73 13.37 -14.34 -10.79
N ILE A 74 12.81 -13.63 -11.77
CA ILE A 74 12.00 -12.43 -11.54
C ILE A 74 10.78 -12.78 -10.69
N ILE A 75 10.03 -13.82 -11.08
CA ILE A 75 8.85 -14.27 -10.33
C ILE A 75 9.23 -14.71 -8.92
N MET A 76 10.38 -15.35 -8.74
CA MET A 76 10.87 -15.77 -7.43
C MET A 76 11.17 -14.57 -6.53
N GLU A 77 11.85 -13.55 -7.05
CA GLU A 77 12.14 -12.31 -6.32
C GLU A 77 10.85 -11.58 -5.92
N GLU A 78 9.92 -11.41 -6.86
CA GLU A 78 8.59 -10.83 -6.58
C GLU A 78 7.82 -11.64 -5.53
N THR A 79 7.84 -12.96 -5.63
CA THR A 79 7.22 -13.86 -4.65
C THR A 79 7.83 -13.69 -3.26
N GLN A 80 9.15 -13.51 -3.17
CA GLN A 80 9.83 -13.28 -1.90
C GLN A 80 9.43 -11.95 -1.29
N ASP A 81 9.32 -10.89 -2.09
CA ASP A 81 8.89 -9.58 -1.61
C ASP A 81 7.43 -9.58 -1.16
N LEU A 82 6.54 -10.25 -1.89
CA LEU A 82 5.16 -10.46 -1.45
C LEU A 82 5.08 -11.24 -0.13
N LYS A 83 5.91 -12.27 0.07
CA LYS A 83 5.99 -13.01 1.34
C LYS A 83 6.45 -12.12 2.49
N LYS A 84 7.47 -11.29 2.28
CA LYS A 84 7.93 -10.32 3.31
C LYS A 84 6.83 -9.34 3.67
N GLU A 85 6.13 -8.81 2.67
CA GLU A 85 5.04 -7.86 2.89
C GLU A 85 3.85 -8.52 3.59
N LEU A 86 3.51 -9.77 3.27
CA LEU A 86 2.49 -10.54 3.98
C LEU A 86 2.83 -10.67 5.47
N ILE A 87 4.04 -11.11 5.80
CA ILE A 87 4.50 -11.26 7.20
C ILE A 87 4.40 -9.92 7.94
N ARG A 88 4.83 -8.82 7.30
CA ARG A 88 4.75 -7.48 7.89
C ARG A 88 3.30 -7.08 8.18
N LYS A 89 2.37 -7.40 7.27
CA LYS A 89 0.94 -7.14 7.47
C LYS A 89 0.35 -8.00 8.59
N GLU A 90 0.71 -9.29 8.67
CA GLU A 90 0.28 -10.18 9.76
C GLU A 90 0.72 -9.65 11.13
N GLN A 91 1.97 -9.20 11.25
CA GLN A 91 2.48 -8.59 12.47
C GLN A 91 1.72 -7.31 12.85
N LEU A 92 1.38 -6.47 11.86
CA LEU A 92 0.62 -5.25 12.10
C LEU A 92 -0.80 -5.57 12.57
N ILE A 93 -1.45 -6.55 11.95
CA ILE A 93 -2.78 -7.03 12.34
C ILE A 93 -2.74 -7.56 13.77
N GLN A 94 -1.75 -8.39 14.11
CA GLN A 94 -1.57 -8.93 15.46
C GLN A 94 -1.45 -7.81 16.50
N LYS A 95 -0.63 -6.79 16.22
CA LYS A 95 -0.49 -5.61 17.08
C LYS A 95 -1.81 -4.85 17.28
N HIS A 96 -2.65 -4.79 16.26
CA HIS A 96 -3.97 -4.16 16.37
C HIS A 96 -4.95 -5.00 17.21
N TYR A 97 -4.95 -6.32 17.05
CA TYR A 97 -5.74 -7.21 17.90
C TYR A 97 -5.35 -7.08 19.38
N GLU A 98 -4.05 -7.02 19.68
CA GLU A 98 -3.58 -6.81 21.05
C GLU A 98 -4.09 -5.50 21.65
N LYS A 99 -4.06 -4.39 20.89
CA LYS A 99 -4.62 -3.11 21.34
C LYS A 99 -6.13 -3.19 21.57
N LEU A 100 -6.88 -3.85 20.67
CA LEU A 100 -8.32 -4.02 20.84
C LEU A 100 -8.64 -4.80 22.12
N LEU A 101 -7.91 -5.88 22.40
CA LEU A 101 -8.07 -6.65 23.63
C LEU A 101 -7.76 -5.81 24.87
N GLN A 102 -6.69 -4.99 24.82
CA GLN A 102 -6.36 -4.07 25.91
C GLN A 102 -7.50 -3.07 26.16
N TRP A 103 -8.04 -2.44 25.12
CA TRP A 103 -9.16 -1.49 25.25
C TRP A 103 -10.43 -2.16 25.75
N GLN A 104 -10.74 -3.38 25.28
CA GLN A 104 -11.88 -4.15 25.78
C GLN A 104 -11.72 -4.47 27.27
N SER A 105 -10.52 -4.82 27.74
CA SER A 105 -10.28 -5.02 29.18
C SER A 105 -10.50 -3.74 29.97
N MET A 106 -9.92 -2.61 29.53
CA MET A 106 -10.09 -1.31 30.19
C MET A 106 -11.57 -0.91 30.30
N LEU A 107 -12.36 -1.15 29.24
CA LEU A 107 -13.80 -0.87 29.25
C LEU A 107 -14.55 -1.77 30.23
N ARG A 108 -14.24 -3.08 30.27
CA ARG A 108 -14.85 -4.02 31.23
C ARG A 108 -14.54 -3.60 32.67
N ASP A 109 -13.29 -3.24 32.96
CA ASP A 109 -12.86 -2.87 34.31
C ASP A 109 -13.52 -1.54 34.75
N GLY A 110 -13.73 -0.60 33.82
CA GLY A 110 -14.46 0.65 34.07
C GLY A 110 -15.97 0.47 34.27
N ILE A 111 -16.62 -0.47 33.58
CA ILE A 111 -18.06 -0.77 33.73
C ILE A 111 -18.33 -1.55 35.02
N SER A 112 -17.39 -2.42 35.44
CA SER A 112 -17.47 -3.21 36.67
C SER A 112 -17.36 -2.34 37.93
N GLY A 113 -16.66 -1.20 37.86
CA GLY A 113 -16.53 -0.24 38.96
C GLY A 113 -17.76 0.65 39.19
N ALA A 114 -18.75 0.64 38.29
CA ALA A 114 -19.95 1.48 38.37
C ALA A 114 -21.20 0.76 38.94
N GLN A 115 -21.08 -0.50 39.40
CA GLN A 115 -22.11 -1.12 40.24
C GLN A 115 -21.96 -0.65 41.69
N THR A 116 -22.30 0.62 41.93
CA THR A 116 -22.68 1.09 43.24
C THR A 116 -24.00 0.42 43.65
N SER A 117 -23.92 -0.30 44.76
CA SER A 117 -25.02 -0.86 45.55
C SER A 117 -26.20 0.10 45.67
N MET A 118 -27.34 -0.24 45.05
CA MET A 118 -28.65 0.33 45.39
C MET A 118 -29.13 -0.31 46.71
N PRO A 119 -29.62 0.47 47.69
CA PRO A 119 -30.21 -0.11 48.90
C PRO A 119 -31.60 -0.67 48.59
N ALA A 120 -31.86 -1.87 49.10
CA ALA A 120 -33.15 -2.55 49.01
C ALA A 120 -34.25 -1.73 49.71
N GLY A 121 -35.18 -1.20 48.93
CA GLY A 121 -36.38 -0.49 49.39
C GLY A 121 -37.65 -1.21 48.93
N GLN A 122 -38.19 -2.03 49.83
CA GLN A 122 -39.60 -2.41 50.07
C GLN A 122 -40.56 -2.74 48.91
N GLN A 123 -41.12 -3.94 49.04
CA GLN A 123 -42.32 -4.47 48.39
C GLN A 123 -43.54 -3.54 48.50
N GLN A 124 -44.29 -3.36 47.41
CA GLN A 124 -45.73 -3.50 47.49
C GLN A 124 -46.34 -3.99 46.17
N GLN A 125 -47.33 -4.85 46.35
CA GLN A 125 -47.97 -5.79 45.45
C GLN A 125 -49.21 -5.16 44.80
N GLN A 126 -49.40 -5.33 43.49
CA GLN A 126 -50.70 -5.58 42.85
C GLN A 126 -50.58 -5.75 41.32
N GLN A 127 -50.97 -6.94 40.85
CA GLN A 127 -51.49 -7.22 39.50
C GLN A 127 -53.04 -7.28 39.62
N PRO A 128 -53.84 -7.35 38.53
CA PRO A 128 -53.49 -7.41 37.09
C PRO A 128 -54.32 -6.41 36.25
N HIS A 129 -54.10 -6.32 34.93
CA HIS A 129 -55.15 -6.37 33.90
C HIS A 129 -54.55 -6.39 32.48
N GLN A 130 -55.00 -7.35 31.68
CA GLN A 130 -54.79 -7.45 30.23
C GLN A 130 -55.50 -6.31 29.48
N PRO A 131 -55.11 -6.05 28.22
CA PRO A 131 -56.13 -6.20 27.19
C PRO A 131 -55.67 -6.95 25.95
N SER A 132 -56.65 -7.70 25.44
CA SER A 132 -56.84 -8.36 24.17
C SER A 132 -56.54 -7.54 22.91
N THR A 133 -55.94 -8.20 21.90
CA THR A 133 -56.28 -8.05 20.48
C THR A 133 -56.00 -9.35 19.71
N PRO A 134 -56.97 -9.90 18.96
CA PRO A 134 -56.68 -10.82 17.86
C PRO A 134 -57.25 -10.27 16.56
N ALA A 135 -56.40 -10.01 15.56
CA ALA A 135 -56.80 -10.02 14.14
C ALA A 135 -55.56 -9.81 13.26
N ALA A 136 -54.96 -10.91 12.79
CA ALA A 136 -54.15 -10.89 11.59
C ALA A 136 -54.76 -11.89 10.61
N SER A 137 -55.27 -11.34 9.52
CA SER A 137 -55.93 -11.99 8.41
C SER A 137 -54.97 -12.89 7.62
N GLN A 138 -55.48 -14.09 7.34
CA GLN A 138 -55.03 -15.02 6.29
C GLN A 138 -55.21 -14.35 4.91
N THR A 139 -54.21 -14.34 4.01
CA THR A 139 -53.91 -15.28 2.88
C THR A 139 -53.76 -14.45 1.58
N PRO A 140 -53.23 -14.95 0.43
CA PRO A 140 -52.33 -16.10 0.19
C PRO A 140 -51.20 -15.82 -0.84
N GLY A 141 -50.20 -16.71 -0.89
CA GLY A 141 -49.72 -17.31 -2.15
C GLY A 141 -48.67 -16.59 -2.99
N GLY A 142 -47.42 -17.05 -2.91
CA GLY A 142 -46.37 -16.81 -3.91
C GLY A 142 -45.13 -17.67 -3.61
N GLN A 143 -44.95 -18.75 -4.37
CA GLN A 143 -43.80 -19.67 -4.32
C GLN A 143 -42.47 -18.94 -4.55
N GLN A 144 -41.41 -19.29 -3.81
CA GLN A 144 -40.13 -19.76 -4.41
C GLN A 144 -39.03 -20.09 -3.37
N SER A 145 -38.51 -21.32 -3.52
CA SER A 145 -37.12 -21.81 -3.37
C SER A 145 -36.27 -21.48 -2.12
N GLN A 146 -35.81 -22.59 -1.53
CA GLN A 146 -34.70 -22.79 -0.60
C GLN A 146 -33.49 -21.85 -0.78
N GLY A 147 -32.95 -21.36 0.35
CA GLY A 147 -31.62 -20.75 0.41
C GLY A 147 -31.28 -20.12 1.76
N GLN A 148 -30.75 -20.93 2.68
CA GLN A 148 -29.77 -20.58 3.74
C GLN A 148 -29.74 -19.12 4.24
N MET A 149 -30.25 -18.94 5.46
CA MET A 149 -30.10 -17.73 6.28
C MET A 149 -28.67 -17.67 6.84
N TYR A 150 -27.77 -16.91 6.20
CA TYR A 150 -26.50 -16.52 6.83
C TYR A 150 -26.63 -15.11 7.42
N PRO A 151 -26.14 -14.87 8.65
CA PRO A 151 -26.24 -13.58 9.29
C PRO A 151 -25.33 -12.57 8.59
N HIS A 152 -25.85 -11.35 8.40
CA HIS A 152 -25.15 -10.20 7.85
C HIS A 152 -23.83 -9.95 8.60
N GLY A 153 -22.73 -10.46 8.02
CA GLY A 153 -21.36 -10.11 8.41
C GLY A 153 -20.76 -9.08 7.46
N PRO A 154 -19.61 -8.48 7.83
CA PRO A 154 -18.92 -7.45 7.01
C PRO A 154 -18.61 -7.88 5.57
N LEU A 155 -18.53 -9.20 5.32
CA LEU A 155 -18.33 -9.81 4.00
C LEU A 155 -19.48 -9.56 3.03
N ALA A 156 -20.72 -9.43 3.51
CA ALA A 156 -21.89 -9.19 2.66
C ALA A 156 -21.83 -7.83 1.94
N TYR A 157 -21.17 -6.83 2.55
CA TYR A 157 -21.01 -5.51 1.96
C TYR A 157 -20.08 -5.55 0.72
N LEU A 158 -19.06 -6.41 0.74
CA LEU A 158 -18.10 -6.53 -0.35
C LEU A 158 -18.72 -7.16 -1.60
N GLU A 159 -19.55 -8.20 -1.44
CA GLU A 159 -20.28 -8.79 -2.57
C GLU A 159 -21.23 -7.78 -3.23
N GLN A 160 -21.90 -6.95 -2.44
CA GLN A 160 -22.82 -5.94 -2.98
C GLN A 160 -22.09 -4.86 -3.79
N THR A 161 -20.87 -4.49 -3.40
CA THR A 161 -20.05 -3.54 -4.18
C THR A 161 -19.55 -4.12 -5.50
N MET A 162 -19.25 -5.43 -5.56
CA MET A 162 -18.80 -6.07 -6.80
C MET A 162 -19.92 -6.29 -7.82
N SER A 163 -21.17 -6.43 -7.37
CA SER A 163 -22.32 -6.61 -8.27
C SER A 163 -22.75 -5.33 -9.00
N ASN A 164 -22.34 -4.14 -8.53
CA ASN A 164 -22.74 -2.86 -9.12
C ASN A 164 -21.80 -2.35 -10.24
N ILE A 165 -20.84 -3.18 -10.68
CA ILE A 165 -19.81 -2.82 -11.69
C ILE A 165 -20.02 -3.58 -13.02
N ARG A 166 -21.18 -4.20 -13.25
CA ARG A 166 -21.52 -4.85 -14.52
C ARG A 166 -22.63 -4.12 -15.25
#